data_AF-A0A246FZF7-F1
#
_entry.id   AF-A0A246FZF7-F1
#
_cell.length_a   1.000
_cell.length_b   1.000
_cell.length_c   1.000
_cell.angle_alpha   90.00
_cell.angle_beta   90.00
_cell.angle_gamma   90.00
#
_symmetry.space_group_name_H-M   'P 1'
#
loop_
_entity.id
_entity.type
_entity.pdbx_description
1 polymer ?
#
loop_
_entity_poly.entity_id
_entity_poly.type
_entity_poly.pdbx_seq_one_letter_code
_entity_poly.pdbx_strand_id
1 'polypeptide(L)'
;MKSHGLTGKLKIKGELMDIAERVKLSIRAVGSRNTDELKRLMNSCPTETVEVTNLEYLNTFRMLCRVAHIFESEMRGIALTMAANMSNAGAVILGQCLDQVASAKAAWEEFCSIYGLTTDELINAAGGHHPTVSNMMKTTLNPDPELVEQWRRIFAMAASGEVIGEKRH
;
A
#
# COMPACT_ATOMS: atom_id res chain seq x y z
N MET A 1 1.93 -15.97 -6.05
CA MET A 1 1.05 -15.57 -4.93
C MET A 1 -0.19 -16.46 -4.93
N LYS A 2 -0.50 -17.15 -3.83
CA LYS A 2 -1.82 -17.80 -3.67
C LYS A 2 -2.82 -16.71 -3.27
N SER A 3 -3.78 -16.38 -4.12
CA SER A 3 -4.88 -15.48 -3.79
C SER A 3 -5.68 -16.08 -2.64
N HIS A 4 -5.53 -15.51 -1.45
CA HIS A 4 -6.43 -15.82 -0.34
C HIS A 4 -7.67 -14.98 -0.58
N GLY A 5 -8.69 -15.60 -1.17
CA GLY A 5 -9.99 -14.98 -1.35
C GLY A 5 -10.58 -14.62 0.00
N LEU A 6 -10.73 -13.32 0.26
CA LEU A 6 -11.46 -12.75 1.39
C LEU A 6 -12.92 -13.22 1.27
N THR A 7 -13.30 -14.22 2.06
CA THR A 7 -14.63 -14.88 1.94
C THR A 7 -15.43 -14.86 3.24
N GLY A 8 -14.99 -14.10 4.25
CA GLY A 8 -15.68 -13.96 5.53
C GLY A 8 -16.74 -12.86 5.51
N LYS A 9 -17.98 -13.20 5.90
CA LYS A 9 -19.07 -12.23 6.15
C LYS A 9 -19.29 -12.04 7.64
N LEU A 10 -19.32 -10.79 8.14
CA LEU A 10 -19.60 -10.45 9.54
C LEU A 10 -20.90 -9.65 9.67
N LYS A 11 -21.78 -10.03 10.59
CA LYS A 11 -23.11 -9.44 10.74
C LYS A 11 -23.04 -8.18 11.63
N ILE A 12 -23.33 -7.01 11.08
CA ILE A 12 -23.40 -5.72 11.78
C ILE A 12 -24.82 -5.17 11.61
N LYS A 13 -25.58 -4.97 12.70
CA LYS A 13 -26.94 -4.36 12.67
C LYS A 13 -27.90 -4.94 11.60
N GLY A 14 -27.81 -6.23 11.31
CA GLY A 14 -28.66 -6.89 10.31
C GLY A 14 -28.10 -6.94 8.89
N GLU A 15 -26.96 -6.30 8.60
CA GLU A 15 -26.26 -6.40 7.31
C GLU A 15 -24.92 -7.12 7.48
N LEU A 16 -24.71 -8.17 6.68
CA LEU A 16 -23.45 -8.90 6.60
C LEU A 16 -22.46 -8.07 5.78
N MET A 17 -21.52 -7.38 6.43
CA MET A 17 -20.44 -6.67 5.74
C MET A 17 -19.29 -7.64 5.48
N ASP A 18 -18.85 -7.67 4.23
CA ASP A 18 -17.69 -8.44 3.80
C ASP A 18 -16.38 -7.83 4.34
N ILE A 19 -15.40 -8.67 4.68
CA ILE A 19 -14.11 -8.22 5.22
C ILE A 19 -13.41 -7.26 4.23
N ALA A 20 -13.43 -7.56 2.93
CA ALA A 20 -12.79 -6.72 1.92
C ALA A 20 -13.44 -5.34 1.87
N GLU A 21 -14.77 -5.28 1.96
CA GLU A 21 -15.50 -4.01 1.99
C GLU A 21 -15.16 -3.19 3.24
N ARG A 22 -15.12 -3.84 4.41
CA ARG A 22 -14.74 -3.20 5.67
C ARG A 22 -13.31 -2.65 5.61
N VAL A 23 -12.36 -3.39 5.03
CA VAL A 23 -10.99 -2.91 4.82
C VAL A 23 -10.97 -1.67 3.94
N LYS A 24 -11.64 -1.68 2.79
CA LYS A 24 -11.69 -0.52 1.87
C LYS A 24 -12.28 0.71 2.55
N LEU A 25 -13.38 0.55 3.28
CA LEU A 25 -14.00 1.64 4.03
C LEU A 25 -13.05 2.20 5.10
N SER A 26 -12.32 1.33 5.80
CA SER A 26 -11.32 1.77 6.79
C SER A 26 -10.16 2.54 6.15
N ILE A 27 -9.64 2.09 5.00
CA ILE A 27 -8.60 2.81 4.24
C ILE A 27 -9.10 4.22 3.84
N ARG A 28 -10.32 4.33 3.31
CA ARG A 28 -10.94 5.62 2.96
C ARG A 28 -11.17 6.50 4.18
N ALA A 29 -11.60 5.92 5.31
CA ALA A 29 -11.81 6.66 6.55
C ALA A 29 -10.49 7.23 7.09
N VAL A 30 -9.39 6.47 7.03
CA VAL A 30 -8.06 6.97 7.39
C VAL A 30 -7.63 8.09 6.45
N GLY A 31 -7.71 7.88 5.13
CA GLY A 31 -7.30 8.88 4.13
C GLY A 31 -8.07 10.20 4.23
N SER A 32 -9.35 10.15 4.61
CA SER A 32 -10.20 11.32 4.85
C SER A 32 -10.12 11.87 6.28
N ARG A 33 -9.29 11.29 7.16
CA ARG A 33 -9.17 11.63 8.58
C ARG A 33 -10.50 11.53 9.35
N ASN A 34 -11.42 10.68 8.88
CA ASN A 34 -12.69 10.43 9.54
C ASN A 34 -12.50 9.41 10.67
N THR A 35 -12.05 9.90 11.83
CA THR A 35 -11.73 9.06 12.98
C THR A 35 -12.95 8.37 13.59
N ASP A 36 -14.13 8.98 13.48
CA ASP A 36 -15.37 8.43 14.04
C ASP A 36 -15.85 7.24 13.22
N GLU A 37 -15.77 7.35 11.90
CA GLU A 37 -16.06 6.26 10.99
C GLU A 37 -15.08 5.10 11.16
N LEU A 38 -13.77 5.41 11.28
CA LEU A 38 -12.76 4.38 11.55
C LEU A 38 -13.04 3.66 12.88
N LYS A 39 -13.38 4.39 13.95
CA LYS A 39 -13.75 3.80 15.25
C LYS A 39 -15.00 2.95 15.13
N ARG A 40 -16.03 3.40 14.41
CA ARG A 40 -17.25 2.63 14.15
C ARG A 40 -16.92 1.32 13.43
N LEU A 41 -16.10 1.39 12.39
CA LEU A 41 -15.65 0.24 11.61
C LEU A 41 -14.75 -0.69 12.43
N MET A 42 -13.99 -0.21 13.42
CA MET A 42 -13.23 -1.09 14.34
C MET A 42 -14.13 -1.74 15.39
N ASN A 43 -15.05 -0.97 15.97
CA ASN A 43 -15.93 -1.39 17.07
C ASN A 43 -17.11 -2.25 16.61
N SER A 44 -17.37 -2.35 15.32
CA SER A 44 -18.40 -3.25 14.78
C SER A 44 -18.03 -4.75 14.87
N CYS A 45 -16.93 -5.10 15.55
CA CYS A 45 -16.61 -6.48 15.91
C CYS A 45 -17.45 -6.95 17.12
N PRO A 46 -18.04 -8.16 17.08
CA PRO A 46 -18.55 -8.80 18.28
C PRO A 46 -17.40 -9.01 19.27
N THR A 47 -17.51 -8.48 20.49
CA THR A 47 -16.44 -8.49 21.49
C THR A 47 -16.27 -9.85 22.18
N GLU A 48 -17.24 -10.75 22.02
CA GLU A 48 -17.31 -12.03 22.77
C GLU A 48 -16.78 -13.24 22.01
N THR A 49 -16.58 -13.14 20.68
CA THR A 49 -15.97 -14.20 19.88
C THR A 49 -14.81 -13.62 19.07
N VAL A 50 -13.57 -14.01 19.41
CA VAL A 50 -12.39 -13.75 18.56
C VAL A 50 -12.51 -14.62 17.32
N GLU A 51 -13.39 -14.24 16.41
CA GLU A 51 -13.54 -14.89 15.12
C GLU A 51 -12.31 -14.58 14.28
N VAL A 52 -11.77 -15.62 13.62
CA VAL A 52 -10.63 -15.56 12.68
C VAL A 52 -10.77 -14.40 11.67
N THR A 53 -12.00 -14.04 11.32
CA THR A 53 -12.39 -12.92 10.45
C THR A 53 -11.95 -11.55 10.96
N ASN A 54 -11.92 -11.33 12.28
CA ASN A 54 -11.47 -10.07 12.88
C ASN A 54 -9.95 -9.91 12.80
N LEU A 55 -9.22 -11.02 12.96
CA LEU A 55 -7.77 -11.05 12.76
C LEU A 55 -7.41 -10.80 11.30
N GLU A 56 -8.15 -11.42 10.38
CA GLU A 56 -7.99 -11.22 8.93
C GLU A 56 -8.23 -9.74 8.53
N TYR A 57 -9.30 -9.11 9.04
CA TYR A 57 -9.56 -7.68 8.85
C TYR A 57 -8.39 -6.80 9.35
N LEU A 58 -7.99 -6.94 10.62
CA LEU A 58 -6.96 -6.10 11.21
C LEU A 58 -5.59 -6.32 10.57
N ASN A 59 -5.26 -7.56 10.24
CA ASN A 59 -4.00 -7.91 9.57
C ASN A 59 -3.96 -7.32 8.16
N THR A 60 -5.05 -7.44 7.40
CA THR A 60 -5.13 -6.90 6.04
C THR A 60 -5.03 -5.38 6.06
N PHE A 61 -5.79 -4.71 6.93
CA PHE A 61 -5.74 -3.26 7.07
C PHE A 61 -4.34 -2.75 7.43
N ARG A 62 -3.67 -3.36 8.43
CA ARG A 62 -2.30 -2.99 8.81
C ARG A 62 -1.30 -3.26 7.71
N MET A 63 -1.43 -4.40 7.03
CA MET A 63 -0.57 -4.77 5.91
C MET A 63 -0.65 -3.73 4.78
N LEU A 64 -1.85 -3.32 4.39
CA LEU A 64 -2.05 -2.30 3.35
C LEU A 64 -1.38 -0.96 3.72
N CYS A 65 -1.60 -0.47 4.95
CA CYS A 65 -0.93 0.75 5.42
C CYS A 65 0.60 0.62 5.42
N ARG A 66 1.14 -0.55 5.77
CA ARG A 66 2.58 -0.80 5.77
C ARG A 66 3.17 -0.81 4.37
N VAL A 67 2.52 -1.48 3.41
CA VAL A 67 2.98 -1.48 2.01
C VAL A 67 2.94 -0.05 1.44
N ALA A 68 1.91 0.74 1.75
CA ALA A 68 1.82 2.14 1.34
C ALA A 68 2.97 3.00 1.90
N HIS A 69 3.32 2.83 3.18
CA HIS A 69 4.48 3.53 3.77
C HIS A 69 5.81 3.11 3.11
N ILE A 70 6.01 1.83 2.83
CA ILE A 70 7.21 1.34 2.15
C ILE A 70 7.30 1.92 0.74
N PHE A 71 6.21 1.88 -0.03
CA PHE A 71 6.16 2.46 -1.36
C PHE A 71 6.58 3.93 -1.35
N GLU A 72 5.97 4.74 -0.47
CA GLU A 72 6.31 6.16 -0.33
C GLU A 72 7.78 6.37 0.07
N SER A 73 8.30 5.56 1.00
CA SER A 73 9.68 5.65 1.48
C SER A 73 10.69 5.34 0.38
N GLU A 74 10.50 4.25 -0.35
CA GLU A 74 11.38 3.86 -1.46
C GLU A 74 11.35 4.90 -2.60
N MET A 75 10.16 5.41 -2.92
CA MET A 75 10.02 6.48 -3.91
C MET A 75 10.77 7.75 -3.49
N ARG A 76 10.74 8.13 -2.21
CA ARG A 76 11.55 9.25 -1.71
C ARG A 76 13.05 8.98 -1.83
N GLY A 77 13.49 7.73 -1.62
CA GLY A 77 14.88 7.31 -1.83
C GLY A 77 15.32 7.47 -3.29
N ILE A 78 14.45 7.11 -4.24
CA ILE A 78 14.70 7.34 -5.67
C ILE A 78 14.78 8.84 -5.98
N ALA A 79 13.83 9.63 -5.46
CA ALA A 79 13.85 11.09 -5.64
C ALA A 79 15.16 11.72 -5.15
N LEU A 80 15.65 11.29 -3.98
CA LEU A 80 16.90 11.77 -3.42
C LEU A 80 18.10 11.37 -4.31
N THR A 81 18.09 10.14 -4.82
CA THR A 81 19.12 9.64 -5.74
C THR A 81 19.15 10.44 -7.04
N MET A 82 17.99 10.76 -7.60
CA MET A 82 17.89 11.65 -8.76
C MET A 82 18.48 13.02 -8.44
N ALA A 83 18.03 13.66 -7.37
CA ALA A 83 18.48 15.00 -6.98
C ALA A 83 20.00 15.07 -6.78
N ALA A 84 20.60 14.05 -6.15
CA ALA A 84 22.05 13.98 -5.93
C ALA A 84 22.87 13.84 -7.23
N ASN A 85 22.27 13.33 -8.31
CA ASN A 85 22.96 13.04 -9.57
C ASN A 85 22.62 14.02 -10.71
N MET A 86 21.69 14.97 -10.49
CA MET A 86 21.29 15.94 -11.51
C MET A 86 22.43 16.85 -11.99
N SER A 87 23.42 17.16 -11.15
CA SER A 87 24.53 18.06 -11.49
C SER A 87 25.76 17.38 -12.09
N ASN A 88 25.87 16.05 -12.01
CA ASN A 88 27.15 15.34 -12.19
C ASN A 88 27.22 14.48 -13.47
N ALA A 89 26.53 14.88 -14.55
CA ALA A 89 26.49 14.13 -15.82
C ALA A 89 26.06 12.64 -15.69
N GLY A 90 25.38 12.29 -14.59
CA GLY A 90 24.94 10.94 -14.26
C GLY A 90 23.73 10.46 -15.07
N ALA A 91 23.76 10.62 -16.40
CA ALA A 91 22.65 10.30 -17.29
C ALA A 91 22.19 8.83 -17.17
N VAL A 92 23.13 7.91 -16.92
CA VAL A 92 22.83 6.48 -16.70
C VAL A 92 22.04 6.29 -15.39
N ILE A 93 22.46 6.91 -14.30
CA ILE A 93 21.79 6.80 -12.99
C ILE A 93 20.40 7.46 -13.05
N LEU A 94 20.28 8.60 -13.73
CA LEU A 94 19.00 9.27 -13.94
C LEU A 94 18.03 8.40 -14.76
N GLY A 95 18.53 7.76 -15.82
CA GLY A 95 17.75 6.78 -16.60
C GLY A 95 17.23 5.63 -15.72
N GLN A 96 18.12 5.01 -14.94
CA GLN A 96 17.75 3.95 -14.01
C GLN A 96 16.71 4.40 -12.97
N CYS A 97 16.80 5.62 -12.45
CA CYS A 97 15.80 6.16 -11.52
C CYS A 97 14.44 6.33 -12.20
N LEU A 98 14.41 6.80 -13.44
CA LEU A 98 13.17 6.96 -14.20
C LEU A 98 12.53 5.61 -14.52
N ASP A 99 13.32 4.59 -14.86
CA ASP A 99 12.86 3.22 -15.07
C ASP A 99 12.27 2.65 -13.77
N GLN A 100 12.94 2.86 -12.63
CA GLN A 100 12.44 2.49 -11.31
C GLN A 100 11.10 3.16 -11.00
N VAL A 101 10.95 4.46 -11.24
CA VAL A 101 9.67 5.18 -11.02
C VAL A 101 8.54 4.59 -11.87
N ALA A 102 8.79 4.35 -13.16
CA ALA A 102 7.78 3.81 -14.07
C ALA A 102 7.32 2.41 -13.64
N SER A 103 8.28 1.54 -13.31
CA SER A 103 8.00 0.18 -12.84
C SER A 103 7.35 0.14 -11.45
N ALA A 104 7.78 1.01 -10.54
CA ALA A 104 7.16 1.14 -9.21
C ALA A 104 5.69 1.54 -9.33
N LYS A 105 5.38 2.51 -10.19
CA LYS A 105 4.02 2.97 -10.47
C LYS A 105 3.14 1.84 -11.00
N ALA A 106 3.62 1.10 -12.01
CA ALA A 106 2.87 -0.02 -12.58
C ALA A 106 2.61 -1.13 -11.53
N ALA A 107 3.63 -1.50 -10.75
CA ALA A 107 3.46 -2.47 -9.67
C ALA A 107 2.50 -1.98 -8.58
N TRP A 108 2.52 -0.68 -8.26
CA TRP A 108 1.64 -0.06 -7.26
C TRP A 108 0.18 -0.07 -7.69
N GLU A 109 -0.09 0.27 -8.96
CA GLU A 109 -1.42 0.20 -9.56
C GLU A 109 -1.98 -1.23 -9.52
N GLU A 110 -1.16 -2.22 -9.89
CA GLU A 110 -1.54 -3.64 -9.81
C GLU A 110 -1.82 -4.06 -8.36
N PHE A 111 -0.94 -3.71 -7.41
CA PHE A 111 -1.12 -4.01 -6.01
C PHE A 111 -2.44 -3.44 -5.46
N CYS A 112 -2.72 -2.17 -5.74
CA CYS A 112 -3.97 -1.53 -5.31
C CYS A 112 -5.20 -2.22 -5.92
N SER A 113 -5.12 -2.60 -7.20
CA SER A 113 -6.21 -3.27 -7.91
C SER A 113 -6.58 -4.63 -7.31
N ILE A 114 -5.60 -5.40 -6.80
CA ILE A 114 -5.83 -6.68 -6.12
C ILE A 114 -6.76 -6.52 -4.91
N TYR A 115 -6.70 -5.36 -4.23
CA TYR A 115 -7.53 -5.06 -3.06
C TYR A 115 -8.74 -4.17 -3.37
N GLY A 116 -9.01 -3.91 -4.66
CA GLY A 116 -10.13 -3.07 -5.09
C GLY A 116 -10.01 -1.63 -4.60
N LEU A 117 -8.78 -1.13 -4.47
CA LEU A 117 -8.44 0.24 -4.10
C LEU A 117 -7.82 0.97 -5.28
N THR A 118 -8.02 2.28 -5.33
CA THR A 118 -7.21 3.18 -6.16
C THR A 118 -5.88 3.48 -5.47
N THR A 119 -4.89 3.88 -6.28
CA THR A 119 -3.57 4.29 -5.78
C THR A 119 -3.67 5.45 -4.78
N ASP A 120 -4.54 6.43 -5.08
CA ASP A 120 -4.79 7.60 -4.24
C ASP A 120 -5.46 7.24 -2.91
N GLU A 121 -6.45 6.34 -2.91
CA GLU A 121 -7.11 5.90 -1.66
C GLU A 121 -6.09 5.28 -0.70
N LEU A 122 -5.22 4.41 -1.20
CA LEU A 122 -4.28 3.69 -0.36
C LEU A 122 -3.13 4.59 0.11
N ILE A 123 -2.57 5.44 -0.75
CA ILE A 123 -1.49 6.35 -0.33
C ILE A 123 -1.99 7.42 0.64
N ASN A 124 -3.23 7.91 0.50
CA ASN A 124 -3.81 8.87 1.43
C ASN A 124 -3.95 8.29 2.83
N ALA A 125 -4.21 6.99 2.95
CA ALA A 125 -4.20 6.31 4.26
C ALA A 125 -2.82 6.31 4.92
N ALA A 126 -1.74 6.44 4.14
CA ALA A 126 -0.36 6.61 4.61
C ALA A 126 0.07 8.09 4.76
N GLY A 127 -0.87 9.03 4.69
CA GLY A 127 -0.60 10.47 4.79
C GLY A 127 -0.40 11.18 3.46
N GLY A 128 -0.54 10.46 2.34
CA GLY A 128 -0.41 10.99 0.99
C GLY A 128 1.03 11.05 0.49
N HIS A 129 1.18 11.33 -0.80
CA HIS A 129 2.49 11.49 -1.43
C HIS A 129 3.19 12.77 -0.97
N HIS A 130 4.50 12.70 -0.77
CA HIS A 130 5.36 13.88 -0.76
C HIS A 130 5.30 14.56 -2.13
N PRO A 131 5.35 15.91 -2.21
CA PRO A 131 5.24 16.63 -3.48
C PRO A 131 6.21 16.16 -4.57
N THR A 132 7.44 15.79 -4.20
CA THR A 132 8.43 15.24 -5.13
C THR A 132 7.99 13.89 -5.71
N VAL A 133 7.44 13.01 -4.87
CA VAL A 133 6.91 11.71 -5.32
C VAL A 133 5.70 11.92 -6.22
N SER A 134 4.78 12.83 -5.85
CA SER A 134 3.64 13.19 -6.70
C SER A 134 4.06 13.65 -8.10
N ASN A 135 5.17 14.38 -8.22
CA ASN A 135 5.67 14.81 -9.53
C ASN A 135 6.28 13.66 -10.33
N MET A 136 7.03 12.76 -9.69
CA MET A 136 7.57 11.56 -10.35
C MET A 136 6.47 10.63 -10.85
N MET A 137 5.39 10.46 -10.08
CA MET A 137 4.24 9.60 -10.45
C MET A 137 3.49 10.09 -11.71
N LYS A 138 3.71 11.33 -12.15
CA LYS A 138 3.16 11.88 -13.41
C LYS A 138 3.94 11.42 -14.65
N THR A 139 5.04 10.69 -14.49
CA THR A 139 5.78 10.15 -15.64
C THR A 139 4.92 9.21 -16.48
N THR A 140 5.16 9.20 -17.78
CA THR A 140 4.47 8.38 -18.80
C THR A 140 5.43 7.41 -19.48
N LEU A 141 6.55 7.10 -18.83
CA LEU A 141 7.52 6.14 -19.33
C LEU A 141 6.97 4.71 -19.24
N ASN A 142 7.46 3.85 -20.13
CA ASN A 142 7.09 2.45 -20.13
C ASN A 142 7.79 1.73 -18.98
N PRO A 143 7.07 0.91 -18.19
CA PRO A 143 7.70 0.15 -17.12
C PRO A 143 8.57 -0.98 -17.69
N ASP A 144 9.72 -1.19 -17.06
CA ASP A 144 10.54 -2.39 -17.25
C ASP A 144 9.90 -3.56 -16.49
N PRO A 145 9.53 -4.68 -17.16
CA PRO A 145 8.91 -5.84 -16.53
C PRO A 145 9.73 -6.49 -15.41
N GLU A 146 11.06 -6.50 -15.51
CA GLU A 146 11.93 -7.10 -14.48
C GLU A 146 11.90 -6.26 -13.20
N LEU A 147 11.93 -4.94 -13.37
CA LEU A 147 11.80 -4.01 -12.24
C LEU A 147 10.40 -4.05 -11.64
N VAL A 148 9.34 -4.20 -12.45
CA VAL A 148 7.96 -4.37 -11.92
C VAL A 148 7.91 -5.59 -11.00
N GLU A 149 8.52 -6.71 -11.42
CA GLU A 149 8.57 -7.91 -10.60
C GLU A 149 9.39 -7.71 -9.32
N GLN A 150 10.49 -6.95 -9.38
CA GLN A 150 11.23 -6.56 -8.18
C GLN A 150 10.34 -5.77 -7.20
N TRP A 151 9.56 -4.81 -7.69
CA TRP A 151 8.62 -4.04 -6.87
C TRP A 151 7.52 -4.90 -6.25
N ARG A 152 6.96 -5.86 -7.00
CA ARG A 152 6.01 -6.83 -6.44
C ARG A 152 6.61 -7.61 -5.28
N ARG A 153 7.89 -7.98 -5.36
CA ARG A 153 8.60 -8.66 -4.26
C ARG A 153 8.80 -7.76 -3.06
N ILE A 154 9.16 -6.48 -3.27
CA ILE A 154 9.25 -5.48 -2.19
C ILE A 154 7.89 -5.37 -1.47
N PHE A 155 6.79 -5.27 -2.22
CA PHE A 155 5.45 -5.23 -1.64
C PHE A 155 5.09 -6.53 -0.93
N ALA A 156 5.49 -7.70 -1.45
CA ALA A 156 5.27 -8.98 -0.79
C ALA A 156 6.04 -9.11 0.53
N MET A 157 7.30 -8.65 0.59
CA MET A 157 8.08 -8.61 1.84
C MET A 157 7.46 -7.64 2.85
N ALA A 158 7.08 -6.45 2.40
CA ALA A 158 6.33 -5.52 3.22
C ALA A 158 4.99 -6.12 3.65
N ALA A 159 4.34 -6.95 2.84
CA ALA A 159 3.08 -7.59 3.19
C ALA A 159 3.22 -8.71 4.22
N SER A 160 4.33 -9.48 4.21
CA SER A 160 4.59 -10.54 5.20
C SER A 160 4.96 -10.00 6.58
N GLY A 161 5.40 -8.73 6.67
CA GLY A 161 5.89 -8.14 7.90
C GLY A 161 7.32 -8.57 8.25
N GLU A 162 8.02 -9.19 7.29
CA GLU A 162 9.48 -9.31 7.35
C GLU A 162 10.07 -7.99 6.89
N VAL A 163 10.11 -7.01 7.80
CA VAL A 163 10.94 -5.83 7.60
C VAL A 163 12.38 -6.27 7.91
N ILE A 164 13.29 -6.11 6.95
CA ILE A 164 14.73 -6.29 7.17
C ILE A 164 15.13 -5.36 8.32
N GLY A 165 15.26 -5.92 9.53
CA GLY A 165 15.56 -5.16 10.76
C GLY A 165 14.73 -5.55 11.99
N GLU A 166 13.54 -6.13 11.85
CA GLU A 166 12.76 -6.59 13.00
C GLU A 166 13.14 -8.02 13.38
N LYS A 167 14.21 -8.17 14.18
CA LYS A 167 14.38 -9.37 15.01
C LYS A 167 13.19 -9.42 15.97
N ARG A 168 12.34 -10.43 15.82
CA ARG A 168 11.32 -10.79 16.80
C ARG A 168 12.03 -11.07 18.13
N HIS A 169 11.81 -10.20 19.11
CA HIS A 169 12.22 -10.41 20.50
C HIS A 169 11.36 -11.47 21.17
#